data_AF-J0WWC8-F1
#
_entry.id   AF-J0WWC8-F1
#
_cell.length_a   1.000
_cell.length_b   1.000
_cell.length_c   1.000
_cell.angle_alpha   90.00
_cell.angle_beta   90.00
_cell.angle_gamma   90.00
#
_symmetry.space_group_name_H-M   'P 1'
#
loop_
_entity.id
_entity.type
_entity.pdbx_description
1 polymer ?
#
loop_
_entity_poly.entity_id
_entity_poly.type
_entity_poly.pdbx_seq_one_letter_code
_entity_poly.pdbx_strand_id
1 'polypeptide(L)'
;PPTLLVTMHPALKKRYAAGYEKDNAFRGKGSNSDERSWYAGNRFYRGADGLLFFRDADFMPRLCVPRSEQPALLRHMHESAFETAHAG
;
A
#
# COMPACT_ATOMS: atom_id res chain seq x y z
N PRO A 1 9.64 3.84 -14.08
CA PRO A 1 10.16 2.85 -13.09
C PRO A 1 9.10 2.55 -12.01
N PRO A 2 8.80 1.27 -11.70
CA PRO A 2 7.96 0.97 -10.54
C PRO A 2 8.73 1.36 -9.27
N THR A 3 8.13 2.21 -8.45
CA THR A 3 8.69 2.61 -7.16
C THR A 3 8.63 1.41 -6.23
N LEU A 4 9.75 0.70 -6.09
CA LEU A 4 9.95 -0.27 -5.03
C LEU A 4 9.79 0.49 -3.70
N LEU A 5 8.82 0.13 -2.87
CA LEU A 5 8.70 0.70 -1.53
C LEU A 5 9.83 0.12 -0.67
N VAL A 6 11.02 0.70 -0.76
CA VAL A 6 12.24 0.12 -0.16
C VAL A 6 12.15 0.12 1.37
N THR A 7 11.55 1.14 1.98
CA THR A 7 11.32 1.20 3.43
C THR A 7 10.13 2.08 3.78
N MET A 8 9.42 1.74 4.87
CA MET A 8 8.38 2.57 5.48
C MET A 8 8.62 2.67 6.98
N HIS A 9 8.41 3.85 7.57
CA HIS A 9 8.62 4.06 9.00
C HIS A 9 7.73 3.10 9.83
N PRO A 10 8.24 2.45 10.90
CA PRO A 10 7.48 1.45 11.67
C PRO A 10 6.14 1.97 12.22
N ALA A 11 6.08 3.24 12.64
CA ALA A 11 4.83 3.84 13.10
C ALA A 11 3.79 3.95 11.98
N LEU A 12 4.23 4.28 10.76
CA LEU A 12 3.35 4.35 9.59
C LEU A 12 2.87 2.95 9.18
N LYS A 13 3.75 1.94 9.23
CA LYS A 13 3.35 0.52 9.06
C LYS A 13 2.24 0.09 10.01
N LYS A 14 2.38 0.39 11.31
CA LYS A 14 1.34 0.09 12.30
C LYS A 14 0.02 0.78 11.99
N ARG A 15 0.06 2.05 11.56
CA ARG A 15 -1.14 2.79 11.14
C ARG A 15 -1.81 2.17 9.92
N TYR A 16 -1.03 1.77 8.92
CA TYR A 16 -1.55 1.09 7.72
C TYR A 16 -2.22 -0.23 8.09
N ALA A 17 -1.54 -1.08 8.86
CA ALA A 17 -2.07 -2.36 9.31
C ALA A 17 -3.39 -2.20 10.09
N ALA A 18 -3.45 -1.25 11.03
CA ALA A 18 -4.67 -0.93 11.77
C ALA A 18 -5.78 -0.32 10.88
N GLY A 19 -5.39 0.45 9.87
CA GLY A 19 -6.29 1.04 8.89
C GLY A 19 -7.03 0.00 8.05
N TYR A 20 -6.36 -1.09 7.66
CA TYR A 20 -7.00 -2.16 6.87
C TYR A 20 -8.18 -2.81 7.58
N GLU A 21 -8.09 -3.00 8.90
CA GLU A 21 -9.17 -3.62 9.68
C GLU A 21 -10.41 -2.72 9.80
N LYS A 22 -10.22 -1.40 9.71
CA LYS A 22 -11.29 -0.39 9.77
C LYS A 22 -11.83 -0.03 8.39
N ASP A 23 -11.11 -0.37 7.33
CA ASP A 23 -11.49 -0.04 5.96
C ASP A 23 -12.29 -1.18 5.32
N ASN A 24 -13.59 -1.00 5.12
CA ASN A 24 -14.45 -1.97 4.41
C ASN A 24 -13.89 -2.46 3.06
N ALA A 25 -13.11 -1.65 2.36
CA ALA A 25 -12.50 -2.05 1.08
C ALA A 25 -11.36 -3.06 1.27
N PHE A 26 -10.74 -3.13 2.44
CA PHE A 26 -9.54 -3.94 2.71
C PHE A 26 -9.72 -4.96 3.84
N ARG A 27 -10.73 -4.80 4.69
CA ARG A 27 -10.99 -5.68 5.82
C ARG A 27 -11.11 -7.13 5.36
N GLY A 28 -10.32 -8.01 5.98
CA GLY A 28 -10.27 -9.43 5.68
C GLY A 28 -9.56 -9.82 4.38
N LYS A 29 -9.10 -8.87 3.55
CA LYS A 29 -8.34 -9.19 2.33
C LYS A 29 -6.93 -9.68 2.64
N GLY A 30 -6.41 -10.56 1.79
CA GLY A 30 -5.07 -11.12 1.92
C GLY A 30 -4.84 -11.96 3.18
N SER A 31 -5.89 -12.39 3.88
CA SER A 31 -5.78 -13.24 5.08
C SER A 31 -5.35 -14.68 4.78
N ASN A 32 -5.57 -15.13 3.55
CA ASN A 32 -5.31 -16.48 3.06
C ASN A 32 -4.24 -16.52 1.95
N SER A 33 -3.43 -15.47 1.82
CA SER A 33 -2.49 -15.30 0.71
C SER A 33 -1.29 -14.47 1.15
N ASP A 34 -0.11 -15.00 0.85
CA ASP A 34 1.19 -14.37 1.08
C ASP A 34 1.82 -13.90 -0.25
N GLU A 35 3.01 -13.32 -0.16
CA GLU A 35 3.75 -12.80 -1.32
C GLU A 35 3.98 -13.85 -2.41
N ARG A 36 4.09 -15.13 -2.04
CA ARG A 36 4.40 -16.26 -2.94
C ARG A 36 3.15 -16.92 -3.51
N SER A 37 1.98 -16.61 -2.95
CA SER A 37 0.71 -17.22 -3.33
C SER A 37 0.29 -16.75 -4.73
N TRP A 38 0.44 -17.57 -5.77
CA TRP A 38 0.10 -17.23 -7.18
C TRP A 38 -1.31 -17.71 -7.57
N TYR A 39 -2.30 -17.57 -6.68
CA TYR A 39 -3.67 -17.92 -7.01
C TYR A 39 -4.30 -16.81 -7.86
N ALA A 40 -4.59 -17.08 -9.15
CA ALA A 40 -5.15 -16.10 -10.07
C ALA A 40 -6.49 -15.48 -9.59
N GLY A 41 -7.25 -16.21 -8.76
CA GLY A 41 -8.48 -15.73 -8.12
C GLY A 41 -8.28 -14.80 -6.93
N ASN A 42 -7.06 -14.68 -6.40
CA ASN A 42 -6.75 -13.83 -5.25
C ASN A 42 -5.66 -12.81 -5.57
N ARG A 43 -6.08 -11.59 -5.90
CA ARG A 43 -5.16 -10.49 -6.22
C ARG A 43 -4.64 -9.74 -4.99
N PHE A 44 -5.10 -10.10 -3.79
CA PHE A 44 -4.63 -9.47 -2.56
C PHE A 44 -3.73 -10.42 -1.77
N TYR A 45 -2.66 -9.89 -1.19
CA TYR A 45 -1.81 -10.63 -0.26
C TYR A 45 -1.30 -9.73 0.86
N ARG A 46 -1.01 -10.31 2.02
CA ARG A 46 -0.34 -9.60 3.11
C ARG A 46 1.13 -9.98 3.18
N GLY A 47 1.99 -8.96 3.28
CA GLY A 47 3.40 -9.14 3.56
C GLY A 47 3.64 -9.53 5.02
N ALA A 48 4.85 -10.02 5.32
CA ALA A 48 5.26 -10.38 6.68
C ALA A 48 5.20 -9.21 7.68
N ASP A 49 5.22 -7.97 7.18
CA ASP A 49 5.14 -6.74 7.97
C ASP A 49 3.70 -6.22 8.16
N GLY A 50 2.70 -7.00 7.73
CA GLY A 50 1.28 -6.67 7.88
C GLY A 50 0.74 -5.71 6.83
N LEU A 51 1.55 -5.32 5.85
CA LEU A 51 1.11 -4.49 4.72
C LEU A 51 0.28 -5.29 3.73
N LEU A 52 -0.77 -4.67 3.19
CA LEU A 52 -1.65 -5.26 2.20
C LEU A 52 -1.26 -4.78 0.81
N PHE A 53 -1.12 -5.72 -0.12
CA PHE A 53 -0.79 -5.44 -1.51
C PHE A 53 -1.90 -5.95 -2.43
N PHE A 54 -2.13 -5.22 -3.51
CA PHE A 54 -2.95 -5.63 -4.63
C PHE A 54 -2.06 -5.88 -5.85
N ARG A 55 -2.22 -7.01 -6.52
CA ARG A 55 -1.58 -7.29 -7.80
C ARG A 55 -2.42 -6.69 -8.92
N ASP A 56 -1.84 -5.76 -9.66
CA ASP A 56 -2.49 -5.13 -10.80
C ASP A 56 -2.61 -6.08 -12.01
N ALA A 57 -2.99 -5.54 -13.18
CA ALA A 57 -3.16 -6.33 -14.40
C ALA A 57 -1.86 -7.02 -14.84
N ASP A 58 -0.71 -6.42 -14.53
CA ASP A 58 0.62 -6.94 -14.86
C ASP A 58 1.20 -7.78 -13.71
N PHE A 59 0.37 -8.16 -12.73
CA PHE A 59 0.76 -8.83 -11.49
C PHE A 59 1.76 -8.07 -10.61
N MET A 60 1.96 -6.77 -10.86
CA MET A 60 2.86 -5.95 -10.07
C MET A 60 2.21 -5.59 -8.74
N PRO A 61 2.91 -5.76 -7.60
CA PRO A 61 2.35 -5.45 -6.30
C PRO A 61 2.24 -3.93 -6.09
N ARG A 62 1.05 -3.48 -5.73
CA ARG A 62 0.73 -2.11 -5.35
C ARG A 62 0.34 -2.07 -3.88
N LEU A 63 0.98 -1.21 -3.11
CA LEU A 63 0.63 -1.02 -1.70
C LEU A 63 -0.81 -0.48 -1.61
N CYS A 64 -1.67 -1.18 -0.87
CA CYS A 64 -3.00 -0.68 -0.56
C CYS A 64 -2.88 0.43 0.50
N VAL A 65 -3.47 1.60 0.23
CA VAL A 65 -3.49 2.75 1.14
C VAL A 65 -4.87 2.81 1.80
N PRO A 66 -4.98 2.54 3.12
CA PRO A 66 -6.28 2.56 3.78
C PRO A 66 -6.88 3.97 3.76
N ARG A 67 -8.21 4.07 3.72
CA ARG A 67 -8.94 5.35 3.61
C ARG A 67 -8.49 6.42 4.61
N SER A 68 -8.11 6.02 5.83
CA SER A 68 -7.61 6.95 6.86
C SER A 68 -6.26 7.61 6.53
N GLU A 69 -5.49 7.04 5.62
CA GLU A 69 -4.14 7.49 5.25
C GLU A 69 -4.11 8.24 3.91
N GLN A 70 -5.17 8.11 3.10
CA GLN A 70 -5.24 8.75 1.78
C GLN A 70 -5.08 10.29 1.82
N PRO A 71 -5.72 11.04 2.74
CA PRO A 71 -5.56 12.50 2.76
C PRO A 71 -4.12 12.94 3.02
N ALA A 72 -3.42 12.27 3.96
CA ALA A 72 -2.04 12.58 4.28
C ALA A 72 -1.10 12.25 3.11
N LEU A 73 -1.33 11.12 2.43
CA LEU A 73 -0.58 10.73 1.25
C LEU A 73 -0.78 11.71 0.08
N LEU A 74 -2.03 12.06 -0.23
CA LEU A 74 -2.35 13.00 -1.31
C LEU A 74 -1.73 14.38 -1.05
N ARG A 75 -1.79 14.86 0.19
CA ARG A 75 -1.13 16.11 0.59
C ARG A 75 0.39 16.04 0.39
N HIS A 76 1.02 14.96 0.86
CA HIS A 76 2.46 14.76 0.67
C HIS A 76 2.84 14.73 -0.82
N MET A 77 2.08 14.01 -1.65
CA MET A 77 2.31 13.96 -3.10
C MET A 77 2.19 15.35 -3.75
N HIS A 78 1.15 16.11 -3.39
CA HIS A 78 0.96 17.47 -3.88
C HIS A 78 2.11 18.42 -3.47
N GLU A 79 2.50 18.40 -2.19
CA GLU A 79 3.62 19.20 -1.67
C GLU A 79 4.95 18.81 -2.32
N SER A 80 5.24 17.51 -2.41
CA SER A 80 6.49 17.01 -3.02
C SER A 80 6.59 17.32 -4.52
N ALA A 81 5.47 17.33 -5.25
CA ALA A 81 5.45 17.70 -6.66
C ALA A 81 5.87 19.16 -6.84
N PHE A 82 5.43 20.03 -5.93
CA PHE A 82 5.81 21.44 -5.92
C PHE A 82 7.28 21.65 -5.55
N GLU A 83 7.80 20.90 -4.59
CA GLU A 83 9.23 20.92 -4.24
C GLU A 83 10.12 20.47 -5.40
N THR A 84 9.70 19.47 -6.18
CA THR A 84 10.45 19.03 -7.37
C THR A 84 10.38 20.00 -8.55
N ALA A 85 9.40 20.92 -8.57
CA ALA A 85 9.25 21.93 -9.62
C ALA A 85 10.14 23.17 -9.41
N HIS A 86 10.76 23.31 -8.23
CA HIS A 86 11.69 24.41 -7.90
C HIS A 86 13.17 24.01 -7.95
N ALA A 87 13.49 22.79 -8.39
CA ALA A 87 14.85 22.34 -8.68
C ALA A 87 15.22 22.53 -10.17
N GLY A 88 14.86 23.67 -10.75
CA GLY A 88 15.19 24.09 -12.11
C GLY A 88 16.14 25.28 -12.12
#